data_AF-A0A7J2ZGB5-F1
#
_entry.id   AF-A0A7J2ZGB5-F1
#
_cell.length_a   1.000
_cell.length_b   1.000
_cell.length_c   1.000
_cell.angle_alpha   90.00
_cell.angle_beta   90.00
_cell.angle_gamma   90.00
#
_symmetry.space_group_name_H-M   'P 1'
#
loop_
_entity.id
_entity.type
_entity.pdbx_description
1 polymer ?
#
loop_
_entity_poly.entity_id
_entity_poly.type
_entity_poly.pdbx_seq_one_letter_code
_entity_poly.pdbx_strand_id
1 'polypeptide(L)'
;MVEALSTHYEVDKPYYHPGETGRLLLSTYNDDGDLFLFGAEMSIGGIGVFKWNMSEPLATNLPPNVTACGLKGGQKIDIEIFFKIPENTTPGEYEYNWSVIIGPTPFYSSPFSGSGRIGVYERGVEPPNQSVFPCLTVVLLFVSVVACSRDLYFL
;
A
#
# COMPACT_ATOMS: atom_id res chain seq x y z
N MET A 1 8.31 -4.61 -21.94
CA MET A 1 8.44 -3.37 -21.17
C MET A 1 8.12 -3.78 -19.75
N VAL A 2 9.09 -3.67 -18.84
CA VAL A 2 8.90 -4.02 -17.43
C VAL A 2 8.45 -2.74 -16.75
N GLU A 3 7.17 -2.62 -16.43
CA GLU A 3 6.65 -1.51 -15.62
C GLU A 3 7.20 -1.71 -14.21
N ALA A 4 8.15 -0.86 -13.83
CA ALA A 4 8.67 -0.84 -12.46
C ALA A 4 7.73 0.03 -11.61
N LEU A 5 7.15 -0.60 -10.59
CA LEU A 5 6.35 0.05 -9.57
C LEU A 5 7.05 -0.19 -8.24
N SER A 6 7.34 0.89 -7.53
CA SER A 6 7.87 0.82 -6.18
C SER A 6 6.91 1.50 -5.22
N THR A 7 6.65 0.85 -4.09
CA THR A 7 5.84 1.39 -3.01
C THR A 7 6.67 1.41 -1.74
N HIS A 8 6.95 2.60 -1.24
CA HIS A 8 7.44 2.81 0.11
C HIS A 8 6.27 2.98 1.07
N TYR A 9 6.39 2.47 2.29
CA TYR A 9 5.34 2.57 3.29
C TYR A 9 5.88 2.93 4.66
N GLU A 10 5.12 3.74 5.39
CA GLU A 10 5.49 4.26 6.71
C GLU A 10 4.23 4.46 7.57
N VAL A 11 4.27 4.05 8.83
CA VAL A 11 3.25 4.42 9.83
C VAL A 11 3.72 5.66 10.60
N ASP A 12 2.79 6.57 10.90
CA ASP A 12 3.10 7.91 11.42
C ASP A 12 3.70 7.92 12.84
N LYS A 13 3.53 6.84 13.59
CA LYS A 13 4.04 6.71 14.96
C LYS A 13 4.64 5.33 15.19
N PRO A 14 5.65 5.24 16.05
CA PRO A 14 6.27 3.94 16.36
C PRO A 14 5.35 3.07 17.25
N TYR A 15 4.38 3.69 17.94
CA TYR A 15 3.36 3.01 18.73
C TYR A 15 2.09 3.88 18.89
N TYR A 16 1.04 3.28 19.45
CA TYR A 16 -0.25 3.93 19.70
C TYR A 16 -0.82 3.58 21.08
N HIS A 17 -1.80 4.37 21.52
CA HIS A 17 -2.63 4.08 22.69
C HIS A 17 -4.09 3.79 22.30
N PRO A 18 -4.86 3.09 23.15
CA PRO A 18 -6.29 2.92 22.96
C PRO A 18 -7.02 4.27 22.83
N GLY A 19 -7.82 4.39 21.76
CA GLY A 19 -8.56 5.59 21.38
C GLY A 19 -7.83 6.51 20.40
N GLU A 20 -6.54 6.29 20.13
CA GLU A 20 -5.79 7.14 19.22
C GLU A 20 -6.09 6.87 17.74
N THR A 21 -5.84 7.88 16.93
CA THR A 21 -5.78 7.75 15.48
C THR A 21 -4.33 7.67 15.01
N GLY A 22 -4.14 6.94 13.91
CA GLY A 22 -2.87 6.81 13.20
C GLY A 22 -3.06 6.91 11.70
N ARG A 23 -1.95 6.90 10.99
CA ARG A 23 -1.88 7.02 9.53
C ARG A 23 -0.81 6.09 8.97
N LEU A 24 -1.18 5.33 7.95
CA LEU A 24 -0.25 4.67 7.04
C LEU A 24 -0.11 5.51 5.77
N LEU A 25 1.12 5.93 5.46
CA LEU A 25 1.47 6.58 4.21
C LEU A 25 2.05 5.53 3.25
N LEU A 26 1.47 5.42 2.05
CA LEU A 26 1.99 4.61 0.96
C LEU A 26 2.43 5.55 -0.17
N SER A 27 3.75 5.68 -0.35
CA SER A 27 4.36 6.45 -1.43
C SER A 27 4.64 5.52 -2.60
N THR A 28 3.83 5.61 -3.65
CA THR A 28 3.98 4.79 -4.86
C THR A 28 4.54 5.63 -6.00
N TYR A 29 5.57 5.12 -6.67
CA TYR A 29 6.16 5.72 -7.86
C TYR A 29 5.92 4.83 -9.08
N ASN A 30 5.41 5.44 -10.15
CA ASN A 30 5.22 4.78 -11.43
C ASN A 30 6.36 5.11 -12.38
N ASP A 31 7.24 4.16 -12.66
CA ASP A 31 8.40 4.38 -13.52
C ASP A 31 8.02 4.43 -15.02
N ASP A 32 6.88 3.85 -15.44
CA ASP A 32 6.52 3.73 -16.87
C ASP A 32 5.01 3.56 -17.12
N GLY A 33 4.53 4.07 -18.27
CA GLY A 33 3.15 3.92 -18.71
C GLY A 33 2.10 4.70 -17.90
N ASP A 34 0.88 4.80 -18.42
CA ASP A 34 -0.27 5.35 -17.67
C ASP A 34 -1.00 4.21 -16.95
N LEU A 35 -1.15 4.34 -15.64
CA LEU A 35 -1.80 3.36 -14.77
C LEU A 35 -2.99 3.98 -14.04
N PHE A 36 -3.80 3.12 -13.44
CA PHE A 36 -4.91 3.51 -12.57
C PHE A 36 -4.75 2.85 -11.21
N LEU A 37 -4.97 3.66 -10.18
CA LEU A 37 -5.07 3.24 -8.79
C LEU A 37 -6.54 3.03 -8.43
N PHE A 38 -6.93 1.78 -8.19
CA PHE A 38 -8.31 1.36 -7.96
C PHE A 38 -8.71 1.30 -6.48
N GLY A 39 -7.71 1.32 -5.58
CA GLY A 39 -7.96 1.33 -4.16
C GLY A 39 -6.71 1.00 -3.36
N ALA A 40 -6.78 1.33 -2.08
CA ALA A 40 -5.79 0.94 -1.10
C ALA A 40 -6.47 0.68 0.24
N GLU A 41 -5.98 -0.32 0.97
CA GLU A 41 -6.50 -0.67 2.28
C GLU A 41 -5.40 -1.16 3.22
N MET A 42 -5.65 -1.01 4.52
CA MET A 42 -4.85 -1.52 5.61
C MET A 42 -5.76 -2.36 6.51
N SER A 43 -5.32 -3.56 6.85
CA SER A 43 -5.98 -4.45 7.81
C SER A 43 -5.07 -4.62 9.02
N ILE A 44 -5.59 -4.33 10.22
CA ILE A 44 -4.89 -4.54 11.48
C ILE A 44 -5.59 -5.67 12.21
N GLY A 45 -4.86 -6.76 12.48
CA GLY A 45 -5.42 -7.99 13.05
C GLY A 45 -6.19 -7.73 14.34
N GLY A 46 -7.45 -8.16 14.42
CA GLY A 46 -8.29 -7.97 15.61
C GLY A 46 -8.74 -6.52 15.88
N ILE A 47 -8.38 -5.55 15.04
CA ILE A 47 -8.79 -4.14 15.18
C ILE A 47 -9.76 -3.75 14.06
N GLY A 48 -9.40 -3.96 12.79
CA GLY A 48 -10.28 -3.64 11.68
C GLY A 48 -9.60 -3.46 10.33
N VAL A 49 -10.41 -3.11 9.33
CA VAL A 49 -9.98 -2.80 7.97
C VAL A 49 -10.28 -1.34 7.67
N PHE A 50 -9.26 -0.62 7.20
CA PHE A 50 -9.27 0.82 6.94
C PHE A 50 -8.95 1.04 5.46
N LYS A 51 -9.73 1.90 4.81
CA LYS A 51 -9.63 2.11 3.35
C LYS A 51 -9.25 3.54 3.07
N TRP A 52 -8.42 3.72 2.05
CA TRP A 52 -8.14 5.04 1.51
C TRP A 52 -9.43 5.67 0.97
N ASN A 53 -9.70 6.91 1.36
CA ASN A 53 -10.82 7.67 0.84
C ASN A 53 -10.40 8.32 -0.49
N MET A 54 -10.83 7.74 -1.60
CA MET A 54 -10.69 8.34 -2.93
C MET A 54 -11.69 9.48 -3.08
N SER A 55 -11.33 10.67 -2.60
CA SER A 55 -12.21 11.83 -2.62
C SER A 55 -12.38 12.45 -4.02
N GLU A 56 -11.53 12.11 -4.99
CA GLU A 56 -11.61 12.64 -6.36
C GLU A 56 -11.34 11.55 -7.42
N PRO A 57 -12.37 10.99 -8.09
CA PRO A 57 -12.18 10.18 -9.29
C PRO A 57 -11.61 11.05 -10.41
N LEU A 58 -10.35 10.84 -10.77
CA LEU A 58 -9.65 11.60 -11.81
C LEU A 58 -9.71 10.95 -13.20
N ALA A 59 -10.30 9.77 -13.34
CA ALA A 59 -10.31 9.02 -14.59
C ALA A 59 -11.70 9.04 -15.28
N THR A 60 -11.80 9.74 -16.42
CA THR A 60 -13.05 9.93 -17.17
C THR A 60 -13.40 8.80 -18.15
N ASN A 61 -12.56 7.76 -18.28
CA ASN A 61 -12.70 6.69 -19.28
C ASN A 61 -12.82 5.28 -18.68
N LEU A 62 -13.21 5.16 -17.42
CA LEU A 62 -13.39 3.86 -16.77
C LEU A 62 -14.78 3.28 -17.04
N PRO A 63 -14.95 1.95 -16.94
CA PRO A 63 -16.27 1.33 -16.94
C PRO A 63 -17.19 1.99 -15.90
N PRO A 64 -18.52 2.03 -16.14
CA PRO A 64 -19.45 2.58 -15.18
C PRO A 64 -19.30 1.91 -13.81
N ASN A 65 -19.33 2.70 -12.74
CA ASN A 65 -19.13 2.29 -11.34
C ASN A 65 -17.71 1.89 -10.94
N VAL A 66 -16.69 2.24 -11.73
CA VAL A 66 -15.29 2.10 -11.32
C VAL A 66 -14.72 3.47 -10.95
N THR A 67 -14.35 3.62 -9.69
CA THR A 67 -13.60 4.78 -9.18
C THR A 67 -12.12 4.44 -9.22
N ALA A 68 -11.32 5.24 -9.92
CA ALA A 68 -9.87 5.13 -9.86
C ALA A 68 -9.22 6.51 -9.97
N CYS A 69 -7.99 6.60 -9.47
CA CYS A 69 -7.11 7.75 -9.66
C CYS A 69 -6.14 7.42 -10.80
N GLY A 70 -6.03 8.31 -11.81
CA GLY A 70 -5.07 8.15 -12.89
C GLY A 70 -3.66 8.49 -12.42
N LEU A 71 -2.68 7.65 -12.79
CA LEU A 71 -1.27 7.78 -12.43
C LEU A 71 -0.42 7.73 -13.70
N LYS A 72 0.10 8.87 -14.13
CA LYS A 72 0.95 8.93 -15.34
C LYS A 72 2.34 8.38 -15.09
N GLY A 73 3.03 7.98 -16.15
CA GLY A 73 4.43 7.59 -16.10
C GLY A 73 5.29 8.72 -15.52
N GLY A 74 6.21 8.37 -14.63
CA GLY A 74 7.08 9.30 -13.90
C GLY A 74 6.40 10.06 -12.75
N GLN A 75 5.15 9.73 -12.40
CA GLN A 75 4.45 10.35 -11.28
C GLN A 75 4.63 9.58 -9.97
N LYS A 76 4.76 10.36 -8.88
CA LYS A 76 4.64 9.88 -7.50
C LYS A 76 3.23 10.19 -7.00
N ILE A 77 2.62 9.21 -6.33
CA ILE A 77 1.39 9.40 -5.56
C ILE A 77 1.61 9.01 -4.11
N ASP A 78 1.10 9.85 -3.21
CA ASP A 78 1.10 9.62 -1.78
C ASP A 78 -0.33 9.28 -1.34
N ILE A 79 -0.51 8.07 -0.83
CA ILE A 79 -1.80 7.51 -0.40
C ILE A 79 -1.81 7.47 1.12
N GLU A 80 -2.78 8.14 1.73
CA GLU A 80 -2.91 8.19 3.19
C GLU A 80 -4.11 7.36 3.67
N ILE A 81 -3.84 6.30 4.43
CA ILE A 81 -4.86 5.47 5.06
C ILE A 81 -4.90 5.82 6.55
N PHE A 82 -5.99 6.46 6.97
CA PHE A 82 -6.23 6.77 8.37
C PHE A 82 -6.91 5.60 9.08
N PHE A 83 -6.43 5.31 10.29
CA PHE A 83 -7.01 4.28 11.15
C PHE A 83 -7.22 4.79 12.57
N LYS A 84 -8.08 4.09 13.32
CA LYS A 84 -8.36 4.38 14.73
C LYS A 84 -8.17 3.10 15.54
N ILE A 85 -7.42 3.21 16.64
CA ILE A 85 -7.33 2.17 17.66
C ILE A 85 -8.55 2.32 18.58
N PRO A 86 -9.42 1.30 18.70
CA PRO A 86 -10.54 1.31 19.63
C PRO A 86 -10.10 1.60 21.08
N GLU A 87 -10.98 2.22 21.87
CA GLU A 87 -10.68 2.53 23.28
C GLU A 87 -10.52 1.30 24.16
N ASN A 88 -11.11 0.18 23.75
CA ASN A 88 -11.07 -1.11 24.45
C ASN A 88 -10.02 -2.08 23.88
N THR A 89 -9.11 -1.61 23.03
CA THR A 89 -8.01 -2.44 22.51
C THR A 89 -7.06 -2.82 23.62
N THR A 90 -6.81 -4.11 23.77
CA THR A 90 -5.82 -4.63 24.72
C THR A 90 -4.41 -4.18 24.32
N PRO A 91 -3.55 -3.78 25.27
CA PRO A 91 -2.14 -3.55 24.98
C PRO A 91 -1.46 -4.79 24.40
N GLY A 92 -0.58 -4.61 23.41
CA GLY A 92 0.12 -5.69 22.73
C GLY A 92 0.70 -5.28 21.37
N GLU A 93 1.39 -6.21 20.71
CA GLU A 93 1.80 -6.06 19.32
C GLU A 93 0.72 -6.55 18.37
N TYR A 94 0.46 -5.77 17.33
CA TYR A 94 -0.54 -6.04 16.31
C TYR A 94 0.11 -6.09 14.93
N GLU A 95 -0.09 -7.20 14.23
CA GLU A 95 0.31 -7.31 12.83
C GLU A 95 -0.69 -6.56 11.95
N TYR A 96 -0.16 -5.83 10.99
CA TYR A 96 -0.95 -5.20 9.94
C TYR A 96 -0.48 -5.65 8.57
N ASN A 97 -1.43 -5.70 7.64
CA ASN A 97 -1.18 -5.90 6.22
C ASN A 97 -1.76 -4.71 5.48
N TRP A 98 -1.10 -4.27 4.42
CA TRP A 98 -1.64 -3.26 3.51
C TRP A 98 -1.63 -3.79 2.10
N SER A 99 -2.54 -3.27 1.28
CA SER A 99 -2.57 -3.54 -0.14
C SER A 99 -2.97 -2.31 -0.94
N VAL A 100 -2.46 -2.24 -2.16
CA VAL A 100 -2.77 -1.21 -3.16
C VAL A 100 -3.06 -1.93 -4.47
N ILE A 101 -4.17 -1.58 -5.11
CA ILE A 101 -4.59 -2.19 -6.38
C ILE A 101 -4.28 -1.21 -7.50
N ILE A 102 -3.26 -1.54 -8.30
CA ILE A 102 -2.81 -0.70 -9.42
C ILE A 102 -2.80 -1.54 -10.70
N GLY A 103 -3.20 -0.92 -11.81
CA GLY A 103 -2.97 -1.49 -13.13
C GLY A 103 -3.50 -0.63 -14.27
N PRO A 104 -3.24 -1.02 -15.52
CA PRO A 104 -3.77 -0.33 -16.70
C PRO A 104 -5.30 -0.39 -16.81
N THR A 105 -5.95 -1.38 -16.20
CA THR A 105 -7.42 -1.52 -16.16
C THR A 105 -7.83 -2.24 -14.88
N PRO A 106 -9.11 -2.17 -14.46
CA PRO A 106 -9.55 -2.90 -13.26
C PRO A 106 -9.43 -4.43 -13.41
N PHE A 107 -9.55 -4.95 -14.65
CA PHE A 107 -9.47 -6.39 -14.95
C PHE A 107 -8.02 -6.89 -15.14
N TYR A 108 -7.08 -5.98 -15.35
CA TYR A 108 -5.65 -6.24 -15.47
C TYR A 108 -4.90 -5.42 -14.41
N SER A 109 -5.31 -5.56 -13.15
CA SER A 109 -4.67 -4.93 -12.01
C SER A 109 -3.97 -5.98 -11.15
N SER A 110 -2.89 -5.57 -10.49
CA SER A 110 -2.16 -6.42 -9.55
C SER A 110 -2.17 -5.78 -8.15
N PRO A 111 -2.46 -6.55 -7.10
CA PRO A 111 -2.31 -6.06 -5.74
C PRO A 111 -0.82 -6.00 -5.39
N PHE A 112 -0.36 -4.83 -4.98
CA PHE A 112 0.90 -4.63 -4.27
C PHE A 112 0.60 -4.67 -2.78
N SER A 113 1.35 -5.45 -2.02
CA SER A 113 1.10 -5.60 -0.60
C SER A 113 2.39 -5.64 0.20
N GLY A 114 2.24 -5.34 1.48
CA GLY A 114 3.28 -5.48 2.47
C GLY A 114 2.66 -5.62 3.85
N SER A 115 3.52 -5.85 4.84
CA SER A 115 3.09 -6.09 6.21
C SER A 115 4.08 -5.49 7.20
N GLY A 116 3.61 -5.28 8.42
CA GLY A 116 4.41 -4.78 9.51
C GLY A 116 3.75 -5.02 10.85
N ARG A 117 4.29 -4.39 11.89
CA ARG A 117 3.75 -4.45 13.25
C ARG A 117 3.60 -3.04 13.82
N ILE A 118 2.57 -2.86 14.63
CA ILE A 118 2.39 -1.69 15.49
C ILE A 118 2.29 -2.15 16.94
N GLY A 119 2.86 -1.38 17.86
CA GLY A 119 2.65 -1.57 19.29
C GLY A 119 1.46 -0.75 19.78
N VAL A 120 0.59 -1.36 20.58
CA VAL A 120 -0.45 -0.66 21.34
C VAL A 120 -0.10 -0.76 22.83
N TYR A 121 0.03 0.38 23.50
CA TYR A 121 0.41 0.46 24.92
C TYR A 121 -0.70 1.08 25.77
N GLU A 122 -0.72 0.74 27.05
CA GLU A 122 -1.64 1.37 28.00
C GLU A 122 -1.55 2.90 27.96
N ARG A 123 -2.68 3.57 28.12
CA ARG A 123 -2.73 5.04 28.08
C ARG A 123 -1.88 5.61 29.22
N GLY A 124 -0.96 6.50 28.89
CA GLY A 124 -0.04 7.12 29.85
C GLY A 124 1.24 6.33 30.12
N VAL A 125 1.47 5.22 29.40
CA VAL A 125 2.70 4.44 29.46
C VAL A 125 3.48 4.63 28.16
N GLU A 126 4.53 5.45 28.17
CA GLU A 126 5.47 5.48 27.05
C GLU A 126 6.33 4.21 27.06
N PRO A 127 6.50 3.53 25.92
CA PRO A 127 7.36 2.36 25.84
C PRO A 127 8.84 2.78 26.04
N PRO A 128 9.60 2.04 26.88
CA PRO A 128 11.01 2.32 27.05
C PRO A 128 11.77 1.95 25.77
N ASN A 129 12.44 2.93 25.16
CA ASN A 129 13.35 2.78 24.00
C ASN A 129 12.75 2.04 22.80
N GLN A 130 12.05 2.76 21.92
CA GLN A 130 11.94 2.32 20.52
C GLN A 130 12.95 3.07 19.66
N SER A 131 14.06 2.39 19.36
CA SER A 131 14.99 2.80 18.30
C SER A 131 14.24 2.89 16.98
N VAL A 132 14.43 4.02 16.31
CA VAL A 132 13.96 4.42 14.98
C VAL A 132 13.70 3.24 14.02
N PHE A 133 12.44 3.18 13.57
CA PHE A 133 11.84 2.42 12.47
C PHE A 133 12.75 1.58 11.54
N PRO A 134 12.38 0.32 11.23
CA PRO A 134 12.85 -0.32 10.00
C PRO A 134 12.11 0.32 8.81
N CYS A 135 12.73 1.32 8.19
CA CYS A 135 12.39 1.76 6.84
C CYS A 135 12.66 0.58 5.88
N LEU A 136 11.65 -0.26 5.63
CA LEU A 136 11.79 -1.43 4.76
C LEU A 136 11.39 -1.05 3.33
N THR A 137 12.36 -0.67 2.51
CA THR A 137 12.15 -0.51 1.06
C THR A 137 12.02 -1.89 0.43
N VAL A 138 10.82 -2.25 -0.01
CA VAL A 138 10.60 -3.48 -0.80
C VAL A 138 10.76 -3.13 -2.28
N VAL A 139 11.88 -3.53 -2.89
CA VAL A 139 12.08 -3.47 -4.34
C VAL A 139 11.73 -4.85 -4.91
N LEU A 140 10.58 -4.97 -5.57
CA LEU A 140 10.22 -6.20 -6.30
C LEU A 140 10.55 -6.03 -7.78
N LEU A 141 11.65 -6.65 -8.22
CA LEU A 141 12.00 -6.80 -9.63
C LEU A 141 11.10 -7.86 -10.27
N PHE A 142 10.12 -7.44 -11.06
CA PHE A 142 9.39 -8.37 -11.93
C PHE A 142 10.26 -8.73 -13.15
N VAL A 143 11.04 -9.80 -13.05
CA VAL A 143 11.64 -10.44 -14.23
C VAL A 143 10.56 -11.31 -14.88
N SER A 144 9.80 -10.73 -15.81
CA SER A 144 9.04 -11.53 -16.75
C SER A 144 10.05 -12.27 -17.64
N VAL A 145 10.25 -13.56 -17.39
CA VAL A 145 10.96 -14.43 -18.34
C VAL A 145 10.07 -14.49 -19.58
N VAL A 146 10.32 -13.58 -20.52
CA VAL A 146 9.86 -13.74 -21.90
C VAL A 146 10.63 -14.97 -22.39
N ALA A 147 9.98 -16.13 -22.33
CA ALA A 147 10.34 -17.26 -23.17
C ALA A 147 10.19 -16.78 -24.61
N CYS A 148 11.27 -16.21 -25.13
CA CYS A 148 11.44 -15.96 -26.54
C CYS A 148 11.52 -17.36 -27.17
N SER A 149 10.38 -17.90 -27.57
CA SER A 149 10.32 -19.00 -28.53
C SER A 149 10.87 -18.42 -29.84
N ARG A 150 12.20 -18.39 -29.93
CA ARG A 150 12.89 -18.17 -31.18
C ARG A 150 12.66 -19.41 -32.03
N ASP A 151 11.94 -19.19 -33.13
CA ASP A 151 11.90 -20.06 -34.29
C ASP A 151 13.28 -20.67 -34.54
N LEU A 152 13.39 -21.99 -34.34
CA LEU A 152 14.48 -22.79 -34.89
C LEU A 152 14.09 -23.11 -36.34
N TYR A 153 14.53 -22.25 -37.26
CA TYR A 153 14.86 -22.68 -38.61
C TYR A 153 16.36 -23.09 -38.67
N PHE A 154 16.68 -23.95 -39.65
CA PHE A 154 17.93 -24.66 -39.98
C PHE A 154 18.04 -26.05 -39.33
N LEU A 155 18.07 -27.17 -40.07
CA LEU A 155 18.48 -27.47 -41.46
C LEU A 155 17.42 -28.25 -42.25
#